data_AF-A0AAW9Q570-F1
#
_entry.id   AF-A0AAW9Q570-F1
#
_cell.length_a   1.000
_cell.length_b   1.000
_cell.length_c   1.000
_cell.angle_alpha   90.00
_cell.angle_beta   90.00
_cell.angle_gamma   90.00
#
_symmetry.space_group_name_H-M   'P 1'
#
loop_
_entity.id
_entity.type
_entity.pdbx_description
1 polymer ?
#
loop_
_entity_poly.entity_id
_entity_poly.type
_entity_poly.pdbx_seq_one_letter_code
_entity_poly.pdbx_strand_id
1 'polypeptide(L)'
;MERHFQEAIALENSKLATCLSVEILSQTGITHPNWYMTNANELSIEEIVKKLAEDLSDIPFEAIKLSDRLIKDLKIDGDDLSFVFIPELELKLSLKVPTQEWSKVYTIEDVINLLQKHTQ
;
A
#
# COMPACT_ATOMS: atom_id res chain seq x y z
N MET A 1 4.81 41.70 -8.16
CA MET A 1 4.00 41.13 -7.05
C MET A 1 3.42 39.81 -7.55
N GLU A 2 4.29 38.93 -8.05
CA GLU A 2 3.93 37.83 -8.98
C GLU A 2 4.60 36.50 -8.60
N ARG A 3 5.37 36.48 -7.51
CA ARG A 3 6.02 35.27 -7.00
C ARG A 3 5.14 34.49 -6.02
N HIS A 4 4.19 35.16 -5.36
CA HIS A 4 3.31 34.55 -4.35
C HIS A 4 2.11 33.76 -4.93
N PHE A 5 1.83 33.86 -6.24
CA PHE A 5 0.69 33.17 -6.85
C PHE A 5 1.06 31.81 -7.46
N GLN A 6 2.35 31.62 -7.81
CA GLN A 6 2.85 30.35 -8.36
C GLN A 6 3.09 29.30 -7.27
N GLU A 7 3.37 29.71 -6.02
CA GLU A 7 3.51 28.78 -4.88
C GLU A 7 2.17 28.19 -4.42
N ALA A 8 1.06 28.91 -4.59
CA ALA A 8 -0.28 28.41 -4.24
C ALA A 8 -0.73 27.28 -5.17
N ILE A 9 -0.44 27.40 -6.47
CA ILE A 9 -0.79 26.39 -7.47
C ILE A 9 0.04 25.10 -7.29
N ALA A 10 1.29 25.21 -6.83
CA ALA A 10 2.12 24.05 -6.54
C ALA A 10 1.62 23.26 -5.30
N LEU A 11 1.18 23.97 -4.25
CA LEU A 11 0.63 23.32 -3.06
C LEU A 11 -0.75 22.68 -3.31
N GLU A 12 -1.56 23.29 -4.17
CA GLU A 12 -2.88 22.76 -4.54
C GLU A 12 -2.76 21.56 -5.48
N ASN A 13 -1.82 21.58 -6.43
CA ASN A 13 -1.52 20.41 -7.26
C ASN A 13 -0.89 19.25 -6.48
N SER A 14 -0.15 19.52 -5.40
CA SER A 14 0.34 18.47 -4.50
C SER A 14 -0.79 17.82 -3.69
N LYS A 15 -1.87 18.55 -3.37
CA LYS A 15 -3.06 18.00 -2.70
C LYS A 15 -4.00 17.31 -3.68
N LEU A 16 -4.11 17.81 -4.90
CA LEU A 16 -4.96 17.22 -5.95
C LEU A 16 -4.36 15.95 -6.55
N ALA A 17 -3.03 15.82 -6.60
CA ALA A 17 -2.37 14.57 -7.02
C ALA A 17 -2.66 13.41 -6.06
N THR A 18 -2.89 13.67 -4.77
CA THR A 18 -3.28 12.63 -3.79
C THR A 18 -4.78 12.28 -3.87
N CYS A 19 -5.62 13.15 -4.44
CA CYS A 19 -7.06 12.92 -4.57
C CYS A 19 -7.48 12.22 -5.87
N LEU A 20 -6.66 12.29 -6.94
CA LEU A 20 -7.02 11.72 -8.24
C LEU A 20 -7.12 10.18 -8.26
N SER A 21 -6.67 9.50 -7.20
CA SER A 21 -6.78 8.04 -7.06
C SER A 21 -8.10 7.58 -6.42
N VAL A 22 -8.84 8.47 -5.74
CA VAL A 22 -10.06 8.11 -4.98
C VAL A 22 -11.30 8.06 -5.87
N GLU A 23 -11.35 8.89 -6.92
CA GLU A 23 -12.55 9.04 -7.74
C GLU A 23 -12.72 7.93 -8.80
N ILE A 24 -11.63 7.23 -9.16
CA ILE A 24 -11.69 6.10 -10.12
C ILE A 24 -12.16 4.80 -9.44
N LEU A 25 -11.88 4.59 -8.15
CA LEU A 25 -12.17 3.33 -7.46
C LEU A 25 -13.59 3.22 -6.89
N SER A 26 -14.29 4.35 -6.74
CA SER A 26 -15.70 4.37 -6.27
C SER A 26 -16.69 3.70 -7.24
N GLN A 27 -16.28 3.44 -8.50
CA GLN A 27 -17.12 2.72 -9.48
C GLN A 27 -17.02 1.19 -9.34
N THR A 28 -16.10 0.66 -8.53
CA THR A 28 -15.81 -0.78 -8.44
C THR A 28 -16.50 -1.49 -7.28
N GLY A 29 -17.17 -0.77 -6.38
CA GLY A 29 -17.81 -1.37 -5.20
C GLY A 29 -16.82 -1.88 -4.13
N ILE A 30 -15.53 -1.59 -4.27
CA ILE A 30 -14.51 -1.93 -3.27
C ILE A 30 -14.57 -0.87 -2.16
N THR A 31 -15.29 -1.17 -1.08
CA THR A 31 -15.26 -0.38 0.15
C THR A 31 -13.91 -0.60 0.83
N HIS A 32 -12.97 0.32 0.65
CA HIS A 32 -11.71 0.26 1.39
C HIS A 32 -11.97 0.67 2.84
N PRO A 33 -11.48 -0.08 3.84
CA PRO A 33 -11.69 0.21 5.25
C PRO A 33 -11.11 1.57 5.66
N ASN A 34 -11.73 2.20 6.67
CA ASN A 34 -11.47 3.59 7.11
C ASN A 34 -9.99 3.90 7.45
N TRP A 35 -9.16 2.87 7.69
CA TRP A 35 -7.71 3.04 7.91
C TRP A 35 -6.97 3.54 6.66
N TYR A 36 -7.56 3.45 5.46
CA TYR A 36 -7.05 4.04 4.22
C TYR A 36 -6.95 5.57 4.23
N MET A 37 -7.69 6.25 5.13
CA MET A 37 -7.68 7.71 5.28
C MET A 37 -6.73 8.19 6.39
N THR A 38 -6.03 7.27 7.08
CA THR A 38 -5.01 7.66 8.06
C THR A 38 -3.76 8.04 7.30
N ASN A 39 -3.25 9.26 7.51
CA ASN A 39 -2.07 9.76 6.81
C ASN A 39 -0.93 8.73 6.92
N ALA A 40 -0.38 8.29 5.78
CA ALA A 40 0.73 7.33 5.70
C ALA A 40 2.00 7.77 6.48
N ASN A 41 2.01 8.99 7.03
CA ASN A 41 3.09 9.54 7.85
C ASN A 41 3.17 8.98 9.28
N GLU A 42 2.20 8.20 9.77
CA GLU A 42 2.20 7.69 11.15
C GLU A 42 2.25 6.15 11.27
N LEU A 43 2.05 5.41 10.18
CA LEU A 43 2.10 3.95 10.20
C LEU A 43 3.43 3.45 9.64
N SER A 44 4.04 2.47 10.32
CA SER A 44 5.25 1.83 9.81
C SER A 44 4.93 0.95 8.59
N ILE A 45 5.93 0.67 7.76
CA ILE A 45 5.79 -0.25 6.61
C ILE A 45 5.22 -1.60 7.07
N GLU A 46 5.66 -2.09 8.23
CA GLU A 46 5.15 -3.34 8.82
C GLU A 46 3.65 -3.28 9.10
N GLU A 47 3.17 -2.20 9.72
CA GLU A 47 1.74 -2.02 10.02
C GLU A 47 0.90 -1.99 8.74
N ILE A 48 1.39 -1.30 7.70
CA ILE A 48 0.69 -1.20 6.41
C ILE A 48 0.59 -2.59 5.75
N VAL A 49 1.70 -3.33 5.72
CA VAL A 49 1.76 -4.68 5.14
C VAL A 49 0.83 -5.64 5.88
N LYS A 50 0.86 -5.63 7.21
CA LYS A 50 0.01 -6.51 8.02
C LYS A 50 -1.48 -6.17 7.92
N LYS A 51 -1.86 -4.89 7.90
CA LYS A 51 -3.26 -4.49 7.70
C LYS A 51 -3.79 -4.91 6.34
N LEU A 52 -2.99 -4.74 5.30
CA LEU A 52 -3.39 -5.18 3.97
C LEU A 52 -3.49 -6.71 3.88
N ALA A 53 -2.61 -7.43 4.58
CA ALA A 53 -2.70 -8.87 4.69
C ALA A 53 -3.94 -9.32 5.50
N GLU A 54 -4.32 -8.61 6.56
CA GLU A 54 -5.58 -8.83 7.28
C GLU A 54 -6.80 -8.56 6.39
N ASP A 55 -6.80 -7.51 5.56
CA ASP A 55 -7.94 -7.22 4.68
C ASP A 55 -8.14 -8.30 3.59
N LEU A 56 -7.04 -8.96 3.17
CA LEU A 56 -7.07 -10.02 2.15
C LEU A 56 -7.09 -11.44 2.72
N SER A 57 -7.08 -11.60 4.04
CA SER A 57 -7.11 -12.92 4.68
C SER A 57 -8.12 -12.97 5.82
N ASP A 58 -8.60 -14.16 6.17
CA ASP A 58 -9.43 -14.32 7.38
C ASP A 58 -8.58 -14.35 8.69
N ILE A 59 -7.35 -13.81 8.66
CA ILE A 59 -6.41 -13.86 9.78
C ILE A 59 -6.35 -12.49 10.46
N PRO A 60 -6.63 -12.42 11.77
CA PRO A 60 -6.59 -11.15 12.49
C PRO A 60 -5.17 -10.62 12.55
N PHE A 61 -5.02 -9.30 12.51
CA PHE A 61 -3.75 -8.57 12.54
C PHE A 61 -2.77 -9.08 13.61
N GLU A 62 -3.25 -9.34 14.83
CA GLU A 62 -2.45 -9.81 15.97
C GLU A 62 -1.87 -11.22 15.76
N ALA A 63 -2.47 -12.02 14.89
CA ALA A 63 -2.02 -13.38 14.57
C ALA A 63 -1.02 -13.42 13.41
N ILE A 64 -0.89 -12.34 12.63
CA ILE A 64 0.00 -12.27 11.46
C ILE A 64 1.45 -12.10 11.93
N LYS A 65 2.30 -13.05 11.51
CA LYS A 65 3.73 -13.09 11.82
C LYS A 65 4.56 -12.74 10.59
N LEU A 66 5.76 -12.21 10.85
CA LEU A 66 6.73 -11.88 9.80
C LEU A 66 7.12 -13.11 8.96
N SER A 67 7.15 -14.29 9.59
CA SER A 67 7.48 -15.55 8.91
C SER A 67 6.32 -16.19 8.16
N ASP A 68 5.10 -15.65 8.27
CA ASP A 68 3.95 -16.20 7.57
C ASP A 68 4.10 -16.01 6.07
N ARG A 69 3.86 -17.09 5.32
CA ARG A 69 3.86 -17.09 3.87
C ARG A 69 2.54 -16.51 3.36
N LEU A 70 2.64 -15.57 2.43
CA LEU A 70 1.49 -14.85 1.86
C LEU A 70 0.42 -15.80 1.30
N ILE A 71 0.84 -16.78 0.50
CA ILE A 71 -0.11 -17.72 -0.13
C ILE A 71 -0.45 -18.90 0.78
N LYS A 72 0.54 -19.46 1.50
CA LYS A 72 0.35 -20.74 2.19
C LYS A 72 -0.27 -20.58 3.58
N ASP A 73 0.21 -19.59 4.33
CA ASP A 73 -0.18 -19.41 5.73
C ASP A 73 -1.31 -18.39 5.83
N LEU A 74 -1.20 -17.28 5.10
CA LEU A 74 -2.24 -16.24 5.05
C LEU A 74 -3.36 -16.52 4.03
N LYS A 75 -3.19 -17.53 3.17
CA LYS A 75 -4.18 -17.95 2.15
C LYS A 75 -4.60 -16.81 1.20
N ILE A 76 -3.71 -15.85 0.96
CA ILE A 76 -3.94 -14.81 -0.04
C ILE A 76 -3.78 -15.45 -1.42
N ASP A 77 -4.81 -15.33 -2.26
CA ASP A 77 -4.77 -15.87 -3.61
C ASP A 77 -3.71 -15.16 -4.46
N GLY A 78 -3.10 -15.88 -5.40
CA GLY A 78 -2.05 -15.32 -6.26
C GLY A 78 -2.52 -14.14 -7.11
N ASP A 79 -3.81 -14.13 -7.46
CA ASP A 79 -4.45 -13.02 -8.16
C ASP A 79 -4.60 -11.81 -7.23
N ASP A 80 -5.14 -11.98 -6.02
CA ASP A 80 -5.25 -10.90 -5.05
C ASP A 80 -3.88 -10.33 -4.67
N LEU A 81 -2.85 -11.18 -4.57
CA LEU A 81 -1.48 -10.75 -4.34
C LEU A 81 -0.97 -9.83 -5.47
N SER A 82 -1.26 -10.17 -6.72
CA SER A 82 -0.74 -9.45 -7.89
C SER A 82 -1.55 -8.22 -8.27
N PHE A 83 -2.87 -8.27 -8.10
CA PHE A 83 -3.81 -7.24 -8.56
C PHE A 83 -4.29 -6.30 -7.45
N VAL A 84 -4.19 -6.71 -6.18
CA VAL A 84 -4.64 -5.92 -5.03
C VAL A 84 -3.47 -5.62 -4.12
N PHE A 85 -2.85 -6.64 -3.52
CA PHE A 85 -1.82 -6.47 -2.49
C PHE A 85 -0.62 -5.61 -2.97
N ILE A 86 0.00 -5.98 -4.09
CA ILE A 86 1.15 -5.25 -4.62
C ILE A 86 0.79 -3.82 -5.04
N PRO A 87 -0.23 -3.58 -5.91
CA PRO A 87 -0.60 -2.22 -6.30
C PRO A 87 -0.97 -1.31 -5.14
N GLU A 88 -1.62 -1.84 -4.10
CA GLU A 88 -2.01 -1.05 -2.94
C GLU A 88 -0.83 -0.68 -2.05
N LEU A 89 0.17 -1.54 -1.90
CA LEU A 89 1.43 -1.20 -1.22
C LEU A 89 2.20 -0.13 -1.96
N GLU A 90 2.33 -0.28 -3.29
CA GLU A 90 3.00 0.70 -4.16
C GLU A 90 2.31 2.07 -4.07
N LEU A 91 0.98 2.09 -4.09
CA LEU A 91 0.19 3.32 -3.96
C LEU A 91 0.36 3.97 -2.58
N LYS A 92 0.20 3.21 -1.49
CA LYS A 92 0.29 3.72 -0.12
C LYS A 92 1.67 4.27 0.22
N LEU A 93 2.72 3.63 -0.28
CA LEU A 93 4.10 4.03 -0.04
C LEU A 93 4.67 4.94 -1.15
N SER A 94 3.86 5.28 -2.15
CA SER A 94 4.26 6.12 -3.31
C SER A 94 5.57 5.64 -3.95
N LEU A 95 5.72 4.32 -4.09
CA LEU A 95 6.90 3.66 -4.64
C LEU A 95 6.52 2.72 -5.79
N LYS A 96 7.52 2.30 -6.56
CA LYS A 96 7.32 1.34 -7.64
C LYS A 96 8.45 0.31 -7.65
N VAL A 97 8.09 -0.94 -7.45
CA VAL A 97 9.02 -2.07 -7.36
C VAL A 97 8.89 -2.92 -8.63
N PRO A 98 10.02 -3.27 -9.29
CA PRO A 98 9.99 -4.16 -10.44
C PRO A 98 9.34 -5.52 -10.11
N THR A 99 8.47 -6.02 -10.99
CA THR A 99 7.83 -7.35 -10.86
C THR A 99 8.82 -8.49 -10.62
N GLN A 100 10.04 -8.38 -11.13
CA GLN A 100 11.10 -9.36 -10.91
C GLN A 100 11.53 -9.46 -9.44
N GLU A 101 11.49 -8.38 -8.67
CA GLU A 101 11.80 -8.42 -7.25
C GLU A 101 10.66 -9.06 -6.45
N TRP A 102 9.40 -8.79 -6.83
CA TRP A 102 8.23 -9.44 -6.26
C TRP A 102 8.23 -10.97 -6.43
N SER A 103 8.85 -11.49 -7.50
CA SER A 103 8.94 -12.95 -7.71
C SER A 103 9.74 -13.70 -6.63
N LYS A 104 10.52 -12.98 -5.81
CA LYS A 104 11.32 -13.53 -4.71
C LYS A 104 10.66 -13.35 -3.34
N VAL A 105 9.48 -12.75 -3.30
CA VAL A 105 8.75 -12.43 -2.08
C VAL A 105 7.80 -13.57 -1.76
N TYR A 106 7.97 -14.18 -0.59
CA TYR A 106 7.11 -15.28 -0.16
C TYR A 106 6.50 -15.06 1.21
N THR A 107 7.14 -14.26 2.07
CA THR A 107 6.73 -13.99 3.45
C THR A 107 6.44 -12.51 3.68
N ILE A 108 5.77 -12.20 4.79
CA ILE A 108 5.56 -10.82 5.24
C ILE A 108 6.90 -10.10 5.45
N GLU A 109 7.90 -10.78 6.02
CA GLU A 109 9.25 -10.26 6.19
C GLU A 109 9.90 -9.87 4.85
N ASP A 110 9.76 -10.73 3.82
CA ASP A 110 10.30 -10.44 2.49
C ASP A 110 9.68 -9.17 1.88
N VAL A 111 8.36 -8.98 2.07
CA VAL A 111 7.65 -7.77 1.62
C VAL A 111 8.23 -6.55 2.31
N ILE A 112 8.32 -6.57 3.64
CA ILE A 112 8.81 -5.43 4.43
C ILE A 112 10.25 -5.09 4.03
N ASN A 113 11.13 -6.10 3.94
CA ASN A 113 12.52 -5.93 3.53
C ASN A 113 12.64 -5.33 2.12
N LEU A 114 11.81 -5.80 1.19
CA LEU A 114 11.79 -5.27 -0.18
C LEU A 114 11.36 -3.80 -0.20
N LEU A 115 10.28 -3.45 0.50
CA LEU A 115 9.77 -2.08 0.55
C LEU A 115 10.75 -1.14 1.26
N GLN A 116 11.37 -1.58 2.36
CA GLN A 116 12.39 -0.80 3.06
C GLN A 116 13.59 -0.47 2.16
N LYS A 117 14.03 -1.41 1.32
CA LYS A 117 15.12 -1.19 0.35
C LYS A 117 14.79 -0.08 -0.66
N HIS A 118 13.52 0.11 -0.99
CA HIS A 118 13.05 1.13 -1.96
C HIS A 118 12.62 2.44 -1.30
N THR A 119 12.51 2.49 0.03
CA THR A 119 12.09 3.68 0.79
C THR A 119 13.27 4.44 1.42
N GLN A 120 14.51 3.90 1.33
CA GLN A 120 15.75 4.51 1.84
C GLN A 120 16.51 5.34 0.80
#